data_AF-A0A2N7N2F9-F1
#
_entry.id   AF-A0A2N7N2F9-F1
#
_cell.length_a   1.000
_cell.length_b   1.000
_cell.length_c   1.000
_cell.angle_alpha   90.00
_cell.angle_beta   90.00
_cell.angle_gamma   90.00
#
_symmetry.space_group_name_H-M   'P 1'
#
loop_
_entity.id
_entity.type
_entity.pdbx_description
1 polymer ?
#
loop_
_entity_poly.entity_id
_entity_poly.type
_entity_poly.pdbx_seq_one_letter_code
_entity_poly.pdbx_strand_id
1 'polypeptide(L)'
;MITFNFEYFLKLLHALYTHQNKDEKFSRLMTFDDFRRIGLSTNSNGNIQDYFVYHLQMVQNENLVCTFRQDRETRAKKFYFGLTEKGYAMCDALFEKGAREFLLKLGTNVNFAVCQKACFAFGSDIIFSETKSAP
;
A
#
# COMPACT_ATOMS: atom_id res chain seq x y z
N MET A 1 1.40 -10.42 -19.61
CA MET A 1 1.80 -9.13 -19.02
C MET A 1 0.84 -8.84 -17.87
N ILE A 2 1.34 -8.68 -16.65
CA ILE A 2 0.50 -8.37 -15.49
C ILE A 2 0.16 -6.87 -15.54
N THR A 3 -1.10 -6.55 -15.33
CA THR A 3 -1.59 -5.17 -15.27
C THR A 3 -1.89 -4.76 -13.84
N PHE A 4 -1.92 -3.45 -13.61
CA PHE A 4 -2.31 -2.89 -12.33
C PHE A 4 -3.71 -3.36 -11.93
N ASN A 5 -3.84 -3.88 -10.71
CA ASN A 5 -5.10 -4.31 -10.13
C ASN A 5 -5.39 -3.45 -8.90
N PHE A 6 -6.37 -2.55 -9.02
CA PHE A 6 -6.67 -1.58 -7.98
C PHE A 6 -7.09 -2.22 -6.66
N GLU A 7 -7.92 -3.27 -6.69
CA GLU A 7 -8.35 -3.95 -5.47
C GLU A 7 -7.19 -4.63 -4.74
N TYR A 8 -6.29 -5.27 -5.49
CA TYR A 8 -5.10 -5.91 -4.93
C TYR A 8 -4.17 -4.86 -4.33
N PHE A 9 -3.96 -3.74 -5.04
CA PHE A 9 -3.18 -2.61 -4.56
C PHE A 9 -3.73 -2.05 -3.24
N LEU A 10 -5.05 -1.84 -3.14
CA LEU A 10 -5.70 -1.39 -1.91
C LEU A 10 -5.50 -2.38 -0.76
N LYS A 11 -5.65 -3.68 -1.01
CA LYS A 11 -5.43 -4.71 0.01
C LYS A 11 -3.99 -4.71 0.53
N LEU A 12 -3.01 -4.58 -0.36
CA LEU A 12 -1.59 -4.51 0.01
C LEU A 12 -1.29 -3.29 0.88
N LEU A 13 -1.71 -2.09 0.45
CA LEU A 13 -1.48 -0.86 1.22
C LEU A 13 -2.24 -0.87 2.54
N HIS A 14 -3.49 -1.33 2.55
CA HIS A 14 -4.28 -1.41 3.78
C HIS A 14 -3.65 -2.36 4.81
N ALA A 15 -3.13 -3.51 4.35
CA ALA A 15 -2.41 -4.43 5.23
C ALA A 15 -1.20 -3.75 5.86
N LEU A 16 -0.38 -3.05 5.07
CA LEU A 16 0.78 -2.30 5.55
C LEU A 16 0.40 -1.14 6.50
N TYR A 17 -0.70 -0.44 6.21
CA TYR A 17 -1.15 0.73 6.95
C TYR A 17 -1.74 0.38 8.33
N THR A 18 -2.50 -0.72 8.39
CA THR A 18 -3.21 -1.13 9.62
C THR A 18 -2.44 -2.16 10.44
N HIS A 19 -1.29 -2.64 9.96
CA HIS A 19 -0.51 -3.65 10.68
C HIS A 19 -0.03 -3.12 12.03
N GLN A 20 -0.39 -3.85 13.09
CA GLN A 20 0.18 -3.70 14.42
C GLN A 20 0.44 -5.08 15.02
N ASN A 21 1.71 -5.44 15.16
CA ASN A 21 2.16 -6.59 15.94
C ASN A 21 2.62 -6.13 17.32
N LYS A 22 1.71 -6.15 18.30
CA LYS A 22 1.96 -5.67 19.66
C LYS A 22 3.12 -6.38 20.38
N ASP A 23 3.51 -7.56 19.90
CA ASP A 23 4.49 -8.44 20.54
C ASP A 23 5.91 -8.31 19.96
N GLU A 24 6.12 -7.43 18.96
CA GLU A 24 7.42 -7.27 18.31
C GLU A 24 8.00 -5.85 18.41
N LYS A 25 9.34 -5.78 18.52
CA LYS A 25 10.12 -4.52 18.48
C LYS A 25 9.89 -3.70 17.19
N PHE A 26 9.40 -4.35 16.14
CA PHE A 26 9.04 -3.74 14.85
C PHE A 26 7.53 -3.85 14.59
N SER A 27 6.72 -3.51 15.58
CA SER A 27 5.27 -3.71 15.56
C SER A 27 4.52 -3.15 14.35
N ARG A 28 5.06 -2.13 13.68
CA ARG A 28 4.47 -1.51 12.49
C ARG A 28 5.03 -2.04 11.16
N LEU A 29 5.96 -2.99 11.20
CA LEU A 29 6.56 -3.56 9.99
C LEU A 29 5.98 -4.94 9.72
N MET A 30 5.62 -5.20 8.47
CA MET A 30 5.18 -6.51 8.04
C MET A 30 6.35 -7.37 7.57
N THR A 31 6.25 -8.68 7.77
CA THR A 31 7.14 -9.68 7.17
C THR A 31 6.46 -10.41 6.03
N PHE A 32 7.23 -11.20 5.26
CA PHE A 32 6.64 -12.07 4.25
C PHE A 32 5.65 -13.10 4.86
N ASP A 33 5.93 -13.57 6.07
CA ASP A 33 5.05 -14.50 6.78
C ASP A 33 3.73 -13.84 7.17
N ASP A 34 3.74 -12.55 7.50
CA ASP A 34 2.51 -11.78 7.76
C ASP A 34 1.65 -11.68 6.49
N PHE A 35 2.26 -11.37 5.34
CA PHE A 35 1.54 -11.36 4.06
C PHE A 35 1.01 -12.74 3.67
N ARG A 36 1.75 -13.81 3.99
CA ARG A 36 1.31 -15.19 3.74
C ARG A 36 0.10 -15.52 4.61
N ARG A 37 0.14 -15.15 5.89
CA ARG A 37 -0.94 -15.41 6.86
C ARG A 37 -2.27 -14.76 6.46
N ILE A 38 -2.23 -13.58 5.84
CA ILE A 38 -3.44 -12.89 5.33
C ILE A 38 -3.78 -13.24 3.88
N GLY A 39 -3.08 -14.21 3.28
CA GLY A 39 -3.38 -14.70 1.93
C GLY A 39 -3.05 -13.73 0.79
N LEU A 40 -2.19 -12.74 1.02
CA LEU A 40 -1.77 -11.80 -0.03
C LEU A 40 -0.60 -12.33 -0.85
N SER A 41 0.41 -12.95 -0.21
CA SER A 41 1.67 -13.26 -0.91
C SER A 41 1.70 -14.61 -1.61
N THR A 42 0.89 -15.59 -1.22
CA THR A 42 0.91 -16.96 -1.77
C THR A 42 -0.46 -17.45 -2.21
N ASN A 43 -0.53 -18.26 -3.27
CA ASN A 43 -1.75 -18.92 -3.73
C ASN A 43 -2.06 -20.20 -2.92
N SER A 44 -3.14 -20.91 -3.26
CA SER A 44 -3.57 -22.15 -2.60
C SER A 44 -2.52 -23.27 -2.61
N ASN A 45 -1.58 -23.23 -3.55
CA ASN A 45 -0.52 -24.23 -3.71
C ASN A 45 0.76 -23.83 -2.95
N GLY A 46 0.73 -22.71 -2.22
CA GLY A 46 1.89 -22.18 -1.49
C GLY A 46 2.90 -21.41 -2.35
N ASN A 47 2.63 -21.25 -3.66
CA ASN A 47 3.49 -20.49 -4.57
C ASN A 47 3.25 -18.99 -4.43
N ILE A 48 4.30 -18.18 -4.60
CA ILE A 48 4.20 -16.72 -4.57
C ILE A 48 3.26 -16.26 -5.68
N GLN A 49 2.33 -15.35 -5.37
CA GLN A 49 1.42 -14.78 -6.36
C GLN A 49 2.15 -13.72 -7.19
N ASP A 50 2.04 -13.78 -8.52
CA ASP A 50 2.69 -12.78 -9.36
C ASP A 50 2.16 -11.35 -9.12
N TYR A 51 0.86 -11.23 -8.78
CA TYR A 51 0.27 -9.96 -8.38
C TYR A 51 0.91 -9.37 -7.12
N PHE A 52 1.35 -10.21 -6.18
CA PHE A 52 2.07 -9.75 -4.99
C PHE A 52 3.40 -9.12 -5.38
N VAL A 53 4.19 -9.83 -6.19
CA VAL A 53 5.51 -9.38 -6.64
C VAL A 53 5.38 -8.08 -7.43
N TYR A 54 4.45 -8.03 -8.39
CA TYR A 54 4.21 -6.85 -9.22
C TYR A 54 3.87 -5.60 -8.38
N HIS A 55 2.88 -5.70 -7.48
CA HIS A 55 2.47 -4.55 -6.69
C HIS A 55 3.51 -4.16 -5.64
N LEU A 56 4.19 -5.13 -5.02
CA LEU A 56 5.24 -4.86 -4.03
C LEU A 56 6.42 -4.13 -4.68
N GLN A 57 6.89 -4.58 -5.84
CA GLN A 57 7.94 -3.91 -6.59
C GLN A 57 7.53 -2.49 -7.00
N MET A 58 6.30 -2.32 -7.46
CA MET A 58 5.77 -1.00 -7.83
C MET A 58 5.78 -0.03 -6.64
N VAL A 59 5.29 -0.44 -5.46
CA VAL A 59 5.29 0.44 -4.28
C VAL A 59 6.69 0.71 -3.72
N GLN A 60 7.64 -0.22 -3.92
CA GLN A 60 9.05 -0.01 -3.57
C GLN A 60 9.74 0.97 -4.53
N ASN A 61 9.55 0.80 -5.85
CA ASN A 61 10.11 1.70 -6.87
C ASN A 61 9.61 3.14 -6.70
N GLU A 62 8.39 3.28 -6.20
CA GLU A 62 7.74 4.57 -5.94
C GLU A 62 8.04 5.13 -4.55
N ASN A 63 8.92 4.46 -3.80
CA ASN A 63 9.32 4.83 -2.44
C ASN A 63 8.14 5.01 -1.48
N LEU A 64 7.07 4.22 -1.66
CA LEU A 64 5.93 4.15 -0.73
C LEU A 64 6.20 3.14 0.39
N VAL A 65 6.99 2.10 0.08
CA VAL A 65 7.37 1.05 1.02
C VAL A 65 8.88 0.90 1.02
N CYS A 66 9.47 0.91 2.21
CA CYS A 66 10.88 0.58 2.41
C CYS A 66 11.04 -0.86 2.91
N THR A 67 12.19 -1.45 2.62
CA THR A 67 12.53 -2.81 3.04
C THR A 67 13.73 -2.78 3.97
N PHE A 68 13.55 -3.34 5.16
CA PHE A 68 14.61 -3.51 6.15
C PHE A 68 14.97 -4.98 6.23
N ARG A 69 16.27 -5.25 6.21
CA ARG A 69 16.80 -6.60 6.40
C ARG A 69 17.41 -6.69 7.79
N GLN A 70 16.94 -7.64 8.58
CA GLN A 70 17.58 -7.96 9.86
C GLN A 70 18.46 -9.19 9.66
N ASP A 71 19.77 -8.98 9.65
CA ASP A 71 20.75 -10.05 9.72
C ASP A 71 21.00 -10.37 11.21
N ARG A 72 20.59 -11.56 11.66
CA ARG A 72 21.01 -12.13 12.95
C ARG A 72 21.94 -13.31 12.67
N GLU A 73 23.00 -13.44 13.46
CA GLU A 73 24.06 -14.45 13.29
C GLU A 73 23.58 -15.91 13.47
N THR A 74 22.37 -16.15 13.99
CA THR A 74 21.91 -17.49 14.38
C THR A 74 20.48 -17.86 13.96
N ARG A 75 19.75 -17.01 13.22
CA ARG A 75 18.40 -17.31 12.70
C ARG A 75 18.23 -16.84 11.26
N ALA A 76 17.27 -17.46 10.56
CA ALA A 76 16.90 -17.13 9.19
C ALA A 76 16.76 -15.62 8.98
N LYS A 77 17.32 -15.12 7.88
CA LYS A 77 17.26 -13.70 7.47
C LYS A 77 15.80 -13.28 7.38
N LYS A 78 15.41 -12.25 8.12
CA LYS A 78 14.06 -11.68 8.06
C LYS A 78 14.05 -10.38 7.27
N PHE A 79 13.10 -10.27 6.35
CA PHE A 79 12.78 -9.05 5.63
C PHE A 79 11.53 -8.42 6.22
N TYR A 80 11.61 -7.13 6.46
CA TYR A 80 10.56 -6.30 7.01
C TYR A 80 10.19 -5.22 6.00
N PHE A 81 8.91 -4.94 5.90
CA PHE A 81 8.32 -3.99 4.96
C PHE A 81 7.54 -2.96 5.78
N GLY A 82 7.81 -1.68 5.52
CA GLY A 82 7.14 -0.57 6.21
C GLY A 82 6.79 0.54 5.26
N LEU A 83 5.72 1.28 5.57
CA LEU A 83 5.40 2.50 4.85
C LEU A 83 6.46 3.58 5.12
N THR A 84 6.85 4.29 4.07
CA THR A 84 7.57 5.57 4.19
C THR A 84 6.58 6.68 4.55
N GLU A 85 7.07 7.89 4.83
CA GLU A 85 6.19 9.07 4.99
C GLU A 85 5.30 9.29 3.76
N LYS A 86 5.85 9.11 2.55
CA LYS A 86 5.09 9.16 1.30
C LYS A 86 4.03 8.06 1.24
N GLY A 87 4.36 6.86 1.71
CA GLY A 87 3.43 5.73 1.83
C GLY A 87 2.27 6.02 2.78
N TYR A 88 2.56 6.58 3.96
CA TYR A 88 1.54 7.01 4.92
C TYR A 88 0.63 8.08 4.34
N ALA A 89 1.18 9.14 3.72
CA ALA A 89 0.36 10.18 3.11
C ALA A 89 -0.57 9.64 2.00
N MET A 90 -0.10 8.67 1.21
CA MET A 90 -0.95 7.99 0.22
C MET A 90 -2.05 7.16 0.90
N CYS A 91 -1.73 6.44 1.96
CA CYS A 91 -2.71 5.65 2.71
C CYS A 91 -3.76 6.54 3.37
N ASP A 92 -3.36 7.66 3.98
CA ASP A 92 -4.30 8.63 4.57
C ASP A 92 -5.24 9.18 3.50
N ALA A 93 -4.73 9.54 2.32
CA ALA A 93 -5.56 10.00 1.22
C ALA A 93 -6.57 8.93 0.76
N LEU A 94 -6.13 7.67 0.65
CA LEU A 94 -6.96 6.54 0.23
C LEU A 94 -8.01 6.16 1.26
N PHE A 95 -7.63 6.00 2.53
CA PHE A 95 -8.46 5.35 3.53
C PHE A 95 -9.17 6.33 4.46
N GLU A 96 -8.66 7.56 4.60
CA GLU A 96 -9.21 8.55 5.53
C GLU A 96 -9.83 9.77 4.83
N LYS A 97 -9.28 10.20 3.67
CA LYS A 97 -9.72 11.42 2.97
C LYS A 97 -10.67 11.21 1.79
N GLY A 98 -11.05 9.97 1.47
CA GLY A 98 -12.05 9.68 0.45
C GLY A 98 -11.54 9.42 -0.98
N ALA A 99 -10.22 9.33 -1.18
CA ALA A 99 -9.67 9.09 -2.52
C ALA A 99 -10.02 7.69 -3.05
N ARG A 100 -10.17 6.70 -2.16
CA ARG A 100 -10.61 5.35 -2.54
C ARG A 100 -12.00 5.36 -3.17
N GLU A 101 -12.96 6.04 -2.56
CA GLU A 101 -14.35 6.12 -3.02
C GLU A 101 -14.42 6.82 -4.38
N PHE A 102 -13.62 7.87 -4.58
CA PHE A 102 -13.48 8.53 -5.87
C PHE A 102 -12.92 7.57 -6.94
N LEU A 103 -11.84 6.86 -6.64
CA LEU A 103 -11.22 5.91 -7.58
C LEU A 103 -12.15 4.73 -7.91
N LEU A 104 -12.91 4.22 -6.94
CA LEU A 104 -13.91 3.18 -7.19
C LEU A 104 -15.01 3.64 -8.15
N LYS A 105 -15.43 4.91 -8.07
CA LYS A 105 -16.41 5.50 -8.99
C LYS A 105 -15.87 5.69 -10.42
N LEU A 106 -14.55 5.85 -10.59
CA LEU A 106 -13.92 5.97 -11.91
C LEU A 106 -13.89 4.65 -12.70
N GLY A 107 -14.07 3.51 -12.03
CA GLY A 107 -14.16 2.19 -12.68
C GLY A 107 -12.87 1.73 -13.35
N THR A 108 -12.97 1.19 -14.57
CA THR A 108 -11.87 0.50 -15.29
C THR A 108 -10.71 1.40 -15.72
N ASN A 109 -10.82 2.72 -15.55
CA ASN A 109 -9.78 3.68 -15.94
C ASN A 109 -8.70 3.89 -14.87
N VAL A 110 -8.75 3.17 -13.75
CA VAL A 110 -7.79 3.34 -12.65
C VAL A 110 -6.51 2.56 -12.93
N ASN A 111 -5.46 3.26 -13.31
CA ASN A 111 -4.08 2.79 -13.26
C ASN A 111 -3.32 3.45 -12.09
N PHE A 112 -2.09 3.02 -11.86
CA PHE A 112 -1.29 3.54 -10.74
C PHE A 112 -1.06 5.06 -10.81
N ALA A 113 -0.82 5.63 -12.00
CA ALA A 113 -0.64 7.07 -12.16
C ALA A 113 -1.93 7.86 -11.84
N VAL A 114 -3.11 7.34 -12.21
CA VAL A 114 -4.41 7.91 -11.82
C VAL A 114 -4.58 7.87 -10.31
N CYS A 115 -4.22 6.75 -9.68
CA CYS A 115 -4.24 6.62 -8.22
C CYS A 115 -3.35 7.66 -7.53
N GLN A 116 -2.11 7.84 -8.00
CA GLN A 116 -1.19 8.85 -7.45
C GLN A 116 -1.75 10.27 -7.55
N LYS A 117 -2.30 10.63 -8.71
CA LYS A 117 -2.90 11.95 -8.93
C LYS A 117 -4.09 12.20 -8.02
N ALA A 118 -4.98 11.22 -7.88
CA ALA A 118 -6.10 11.31 -6.95
C ALA A 118 -5.61 11.48 -5.51
N CYS A 119 -4.68 10.65 -5.05
CA CYS A 119 -4.14 10.74 -3.69
C CYS A 119 -3.45 12.09 -3.43
N PHE A 120 -2.72 12.63 -4.42
CA PHE A 120 -2.13 13.96 -4.31
C PHE A 120 -3.21 15.04 -4.17
N ALA A 121 -4.25 15.00 -5.00
CA ALA A 121 -5.33 16.00 -4.99
C ALA A 121 -6.17 15.98 -3.70
N PHE A 122 -6.41 14.79 -3.14
CA PHE A 122 -7.05 14.64 -1.82
C PHE A 122 -6.09 14.97 -0.66
N GLY A 123 -4.80 14.62 -0.79
CA GLY A 123 -3.79 14.89 0.23
C GLY A 123 -3.51 16.38 0.43
N SER A 124 -3.52 17.14 -0.67
CA SER A 124 -3.34 18.60 -0.71
C SER A 124 -4.63 19.41 -0.52
N ASP A 125 -5.75 18.73 -0.22
CA ASP A 125 -7.09 19.31 -0.08
C ASP A 125 -7.55 20.15 -1.30
N ILE A 126 -6.93 19.98 -2.48
CA ILE A 126 -7.27 20.69 -3.73
C ILE A 126 -8.73 20.42 -4.13
N ILE A 127 -9.23 19.21 -3.84
CA ILE A 127 -10.62 18.81 -4.14
C ILE A 127 -11.62 19.44 -3.13
N PHE A 128 -11.16 19.84 -1.94
CA PHE A 128 -11.97 20.51 -0.92
C PHE A 128 -11.73 22.02 -0.84
N SER A 129 -10.98 22.61 -1.79
CA SER A 129 -11.03 24.04 -1.99
C SER A 129 -12.43 24.38 -2.52
N GLU A 130 -13.35 24.58 -1.57
CA GLU A 130 -14.61 25.24 -1.83
C GLU A 130 -14.27 26.45 -2.69
N THR A 131 -14.77 26.41 -3.92
CA THR A 131 -15.09 27.64 -4.62
C THR A 131 -15.98 28.40 -3.65
N LYS A 132 -15.40 29.32 -2.89
CA LYS A 132 -16.15 30.42 -2.30
C LYS A 132 -16.76 31.16 -3.48
N SER A 133 -17.90 30.68 -3.93
CA SER A 133 -18.87 31.48 -4.66
C SER A 133 -19.27 32.59 -3.71
N ALA A 134 -18.70 33.77 -3.98
CA ALA A 134 -19.21 35.14 -3.83
C ALA A 134 -20.21 35.45 -2.70
N PRO A 135 -20.09 36.65 -2.12
CA PRO A 135 -20.79 37.77 -2.75
C PRO A 135 -19.90 38.69 -3.59
#